data_AF-A0A7Z8ZEK0-F1
#
_entry.id   AF-A0A7Z8ZEK0-F1
#
_cell.length_a   1.000
_cell.length_b   1.000
_cell.length_c   1.000
_cell.angle_alpha   90.00
_cell.angle_beta   90.00
_cell.angle_gamma   90.00
#
_symmetry.space_group_name_H-M   'P 1'
#
loop_
_entity.id
_entity.type
_entity.pdbx_description
1 polymer ?
#
loop_
_entity_poly.entity_id
_entity_poly.type
_entity_poly.pdbx_seq_one_letter_code
_entity_poly.pdbx_strand_id
1 'polypeptide(L)'
;MLTLVEILIGVVVIVGVARYIIKGYSATGVLFVGGLTLLIVSALMGHKILPGEAKSTGYSATDIIEYIKILLMSRGGDLGMMIMMLCGFATYMTHIGANDMVVKLASKPLRYINSPYLLMIAAYFVACLMSLAVSSATGLGVLLMATLFPVMVNVGISRGAAAAICASPAAIILSPTSGDVVLAAKAAEMPLIDFAFKTTLPISIAAIVAMAIAHFFWQRYLDKKENVSHEMLDVNEITTTAPSFYAILPFTPIIGVLIFDGKWGPELHIIAILVMCMLLAAVLEFCRGFNTKNVFSGLEAAYRGMADAFAGVVMLLVAAGVFAQGLSTIGFINSLISIATSFGSASIILMLVLVVLTMLAAMTTGSGNAPFYAFVEMIPKLAHSSGINPAYLSIPMLQASNLGRTISPVSGVVVAVAGMAKISPFEVVKRTSVPVLVGLLVVIIATEILVPGTTVQ
;
A
#
# COMPACT_ATOMS: atom_id res chain seq x y z
N MET A 1 -34.15 -21.40 -0.18
CA MET A 1 -33.41 -22.51 -0.83
C MET A 1 -32.35 -21.98 -1.82
N LEU A 2 -32.64 -20.96 -2.63
CA LEU A 2 -31.61 -20.29 -3.48
C LEU A 2 -30.44 -19.70 -2.68
N THR A 3 -30.70 -19.09 -1.52
CA THR A 3 -29.67 -18.43 -0.69
C THR A 3 -28.53 -19.37 -0.23
N LEU A 4 -28.81 -20.64 0.07
CA LEU A 4 -27.77 -21.57 0.54
C LEU A 4 -26.84 -22.02 -0.60
N VAL A 5 -27.39 -22.19 -1.81
CA VAL A 5 -26.63 -22.57 -3.00
C VAL A 5 -25.72 -21.42 -3.43
N GLU A 6 -26.23 -20.19 -3.42
CA GLU A 6 -25.48 -18.96 -3.71
C GLU A 6 -24.30 -18.76 -2.74
N ILE A 7 -24.54 -18.95 -1.43
CA ILE A 7 -23.48 -18.93 -0.42
C ILE A 7 -22.44 -20.00 -0.69
N LEU A 8 -22.86 -21.24 -0.94
CA LEU A 8 -21.94 -22.37 -1.09
C LEU A 8 -21.05 -22.19 -2.33
N ILE A 9 -21.61 -21.71 -3.45
CA ILE A 9 -20.82 -21.40 -4.64
C ILE A 9 -19.85 -20.25 -4.36
N GLY A 10 -20.31 -19.17 -3.74
CA GLY A 10 -19.45 -18.05 -3.35
C GLY A 10 -18.29 -18.47 -2.46
N VAL A 11 -18.56 -19.26 -1.40
CA VAL A 11 -17.53 -19.79 -0.49
C VAL A 11 -16.54 -20.70 -1.23
N VAL A 12 -17.01 -21.63 -2.07
CA VAL A 12 -16.13 -22.53 -2.81
C VAL A 12 -15.18 -21.75 -3.72
N VAL A 13 -15.69 -20.74 -4.44
CA VAL A 13 -14.84 -19.91 -5.30
C VAL A 13 -13.88 -19.06 -4.48
N ILE A 14 -14.32 -18.44 -3.38
CA ILE A 14 -13.46 -17.66 -2.47
C ILE A 14 -12.32 -18.52 -1.91
N VAL A 15 -12.64 -19.71 -1.39
CA VAL A 15 -11.65 -20.65 -0.86
C VAL A 15 -10.69 -21.10 -1.95
N GLY A 16 -11.20 -21.36 -3.16
CA GLY A 16 -10.38 -21.65 -4.33
C GLY A 16 -9.39 -20.53 -4.63
N VAL A 17 -9.89 -19.31 -4.80
CA VAL A 17 -9.08 -18.09 -5.06
C VAL A 17 -8.03 -17.90 -3.97
N ALA A 18 -8.43 -17.90 -2.70
CA ALA A 18 -7.52 -17.75 -1.57
C ALA A 18 -6.43 -18.84 -1.58
N ARG A 19 -6.79 -20.11 -1.82
CA ARG A 19 -5.84 -21.22 -1.86
C ARG A 19 -4.81 -21.07 -2.97
N TYR A 20 -5.21 -20.65 -4.17
CA TYR A 20 -4.28 -20.48 -5.30
C TYR A 20 -3.37 -19.26 -5.09
N ILE A 21 -3.87 -18.18 -4.50
CA ILE A 21 -3.04 -17.04 -4.10
C ILE A 21 -2.01 -17.47 -3.05
N ILE A 22 -2.41 -18.23 -2.02
CA ILE A 22 -1.50 -18.76 -0.99
C ILE A 22 -0.45 -19.71 -1.59
N LYS A 23 -0.79 -20.43 -2.68
CA LYS A 23 0.15 -21.28 -3.44
C LYS A 23 1.09 -20.50 -4.36
N GLY A 24 1.03 -19.17 -4.39
CA GLY A 24 1.93 -18.33 -5.19
C GLY A 24 1.52 -18.12 -6.64
N TYR A 25 0.26 -18.40 -7.01
CA TYR A 25 -0.25 -18.04 -8.34
C TYR A 25 -0.50 -16.53 -8.44
N SER A 26 -0.45 -15.98 -9.65
CA SER A 26 -0.75 -14.56 -9.91
C SER A 26 -2.15 -14.21 -9.42
N ALA A 27 -2.25 -13.28 -8.45
CA ALA A 27 -3.53 -12.81 -7.93
C ALA A 27 -4.44 -12.28 -9.04
N THR A 28 -3.89 -11.57 -10.02
CA THR A 28 -4.63 -11.06 -11.18
C THR A 28 -5.31 -12.20 -11.94
N GLY A 29 -4.57 -13.25 -12.29
CA GLY A 29 -5.12 -14.38 -13.03
C GLY A 29 -6.17 -15.16 -12.24
N VAL A 30 -5.88 -15.43 -10.95
CA VAL A 30 -6.77 -16.21 -10.08
C VAL A 30 -8.09 -15.47 -9.82
N LEU A 31 -8.05 -14.16 -9.53
CA LEU A 31 -9.24 -13.34 -9.33
C LEU A 31 -10.06 -13.22 -10.61
N PHE A 32 -9.40 -13.04 -11.76
CA PHE A 32 -10.09 -12.92 -13.04
C PHE A 32 -10.85 -14.21 -13.39
N VAL A 33 -10.20 -15.37 -13.25
CA VAL A 33 -10.84 -16.67 -13.49
C VAL A 33 -11.95 -16.95 -12.47
N GLY A 34 -11.72 -16.65 -11.18
CA GLY A 34 -12.75 -16.78 -10.15
C GLY A 34 -13.97 -15.89 -10.42
N GLY A 35 -13.74 -14.65 -10.83
CA GLY A 35 -14.81 -13.70 -11.15
C GLY A 35 -15.59 -14.09 -12.39
N LEU A 36 -14.90 -14.52 -13.46
CA LEU A 36 -15.54 -15.08 -14.64
C LEU A 36 -16.41 -16.29 -14.29
N THR A 37 -15.89 -17.20 -13.47
CA THR A 37 -16.65 -18.39 -13.03
C THR A 37 -17.93 -17.97 -12.31
N LEU A 38 -17.85 -17.01 -11.39
CA LEU A 38 -19.02 -16.49 -10.66
C LEU A 38 -20.02 -15.78 -11.58
N LEU A 39 -19.56 -14.99 -12.55
CA LEU A 39 -20.44 -14.31 -13.51
C LEU A 39 -21.11 -15.30 -14.46
N ILE A 40 -20.40 -16.33 -14.93
CA ILE A 40 -20.97 -17.40 -15.75
C ILE A 40 -22.05 -18.15 -14.97
N VAL A 41 -21.78 -18.52 -13.72
CA VAL A 41 -22.78 -19.18 -12.87
C VAL A 41 -23.97 -18.25 -12.61
N SER A 42 -23.73 -16.98 -12.32
CA SER A 42 -24.80 -15.97 -12.14
C SER A 42 -25.67 -15.85 -13.39
N ALA A 43 -25.06 -15.84 -14.59
CA ALA A 43 -25.75 -15.81 -15.87
C ALA A 43 -26.67 -17.04 -16.05
N LEU A 44 -26.16 -18.23 -15.73
CA LEU A 44 -26.92 -19.49 -15.80
C LEU A 44 -28.08 -19.52 -14.80
N MET A 45 -27.95 -18.82 -13.68
CA MET A 45 -29.02 -18.64 -12.69
C MET A 45 -30.05 -17.55 -13.08
N GLY A 46 -29.86 -16.89 -14.23
CA GLY A 46 -30.76 -15.83 -14.71
C GLY A 46 -30.57 -14.49 -14.01
N HIS A 47 -29.47 -14.30 -13.26
CA HIS A 47 -29.18 -13.03 -12.59
C HIS A 47 -28.64 -11.99 -13.58
N LYS A 48 -28.97 -10.72 -13.34
CA LYS A 48 -28.45 -9.60 -14.15
C LYS A 48 -26.96 -9.41 -13.85
N ILE A 49 -26.14 -9.42 -14.90
CA ILE A 49 -24.67 -9.37 -14.81
C ILE A 49 -24.17 -7.93 -14.71
N LEU A 50 -24.70 -7.06 -15.58
CA LEU A 50 -24.29 -5.66 -15.65
C LEU A 50 -24.87 -4.85 -14.47
N PRO A 51 -24.04 -4.04 -13.77
CA PRO A 51 -24.51 -3.25 -12.63
C PRO A 51 -25.38 -2.06 -13.07
N GLY A 52 -26.32 -1.67 -12.21
CA GLY A 52 -27.13 -0.46 -12.36
C GLY A 52 -27.91 -0.38 -13.67
N GLU A 53 -27.83 0.78 -14.33
CA GLU A 53 -28.50 1.10 -15.60
C GLU A 53 -27.65 0.78 -16.85
N ALA A 54 -26.51 0.09 -16.71
CA ALA A 54 -25.70 -0.30 -17.86
C ALA A 54 -26.57 -1.08 -18.86
N LYS A 55 -26.59 -0.62 -20.12
CA LYS A 55 -27.42 -1.19 -21.17
C LYS A 55 -26.93 -2.60 -21.50
N SER A 56 -27.85 -3.57 -21.45
CA SER A 56 -27.55 -4.94 -21.88
C SER A 56 -27.25 -4.96 -23.38
N THR A 57 -26.32 -5.84 -23.74
CA THR A 57 -25.98 -6.18 -25.13
C THR A 57 -27.02 -7.11 -25.78
N GLY A 58 -28.00 -7.57 -25.01
CA GLY A 58 -29.07 -8.48 -25.46
C GLY A 58 -28.82 -9.95 -25.11
N TYR A 59 -27.58 -10.35 -24.80
CA TYR A 59 -27.24 -11.70 -24.35
C TYR A 59 -26.36 -11.68 -23.08
N SER A 60 -26.65 -12.57 -22.13
CA SER A 60 -25.90 -12.66 -20.87
C SER A 60 -24.42 -12.98 -21.07
N ALA A 61 -24.06 -13.79 -22.08
CA ALA A 61 -22.66 -14.09 -22.38
C ALA A 61 -21.87 -12.86 -22.83
N THR A 62 -22.47 -12.01 -23.67
CA THR A 62 -21.84 -10.77 -24.15
C THR A 62 -21.87 -9.67 -23.08
N ASP A 63 -22.83 -9.71 -22.15
CA ASP A 63 -22.86 -8.82 -20.98
C ASP A 63 -21.66 -9.04 -20.04
N ILE A 64 -21.12 -10.26 -19.92
CA ILE A 64 -19.89 -10.53 -19.18
C ILE A 64 -18.70 -9.80 -19.82
N ILE A 65 -18.56 -9.91 -21.15
CA ILE A 65 -17.47 -9.28 -21.90
C ILE A 65 -17.61 -7.75 -21.86
N GLU A 66 -18.85 -7.25 -22.00
CA GLU A 66 -19.15 -5.82 -21.88
C GLU A 66 -18.78 -5.30 -20.49
N TYR A 67 -19.04 -6.07 -19.43
CA TYR A 67 -18.65 -5.69 -18.08
C TYR A 67 -17.12 -5.57 -17.92
N ILE A 68 -16.36 -6.51 -18.50
CA ILE A 68 -14.89 -6.44 -18.50
C ILE A 68 -14.41 -5.18 -19.23
N LYS A 69 -15.02 -4.84 -20.38
CA LYS A 69 -14.72 -3.61 -21.11
C LYS A 69 -15.00 -2.37 -20.26
N ILE A 70 -16.15 -2.31 -19.58
CA ILE A 70 -16.51 -1.21 -18.68
C ILE A 70 -15.46 -1.05 -17.58
N LEU A 71 -15.00 -2.17 -16.99
CA LEU A 71 -13.94 -2.14 -15.97
C LEU A 71 -12.60 -1.68 -16.55
N LEU A 72 -12.19 -2.17 -17.72
CA LEU A 72 -10.96 -1.70 -18.38
C LEU A 72 -11.00 -0.20 -18.66
N MET A 73 -12.12 0.33 -19.14
CA MET A 73 -12.26 1.76 -19.43
C MET A 73 -12.28 2.61 -18.15
N SER A 74 -13.09 2.22 -17.15
CA SER A 74 -13.24 2.97 -15.91
C SER A 74 -12.03 2.84 -14.98
N ARG A 75 -11.54 1.62 -14.73
CA ARG A 75 -10.37 1.37 -13.88
C ARG A 75 -9.08 1.75 -14.60
N GLY A 76 -8.98 1.55 -15.91
CA GLY A 76 -7.81 1.97 -16.66
C GLY A 76 -7.71 3.48 -16.82
N GLY A 77 -8.80 4.15 -17.19
CA GLY A 77 -8.84 5.57 -17.54
C GLY A 77 -8.95 6.55 -16.38
N ASP A 78 -9.48 6.12 -15.22
CA ASP A 78 -9.63 6.99 -14.03
C ASP A 78 -8.59 6.60 -12.96
N LEU A 79 -8.99 5.71 -12.06
CA LEU A 79 -8.19 5.29 -10.90
C LEU A 79 -6.82 4.72 -11.28
N GLY A 80 -6.76 3.90 -12.32
CA GLY A 80 -5.52 3.33 -12.85
C GLY A 80 -4.59 4.39 -13.42
N MET A 81 -5.11 5.42 -14.10
CA MET A 81 -4.28 6.56 -14.54
C MET A 81 -3.68 7.30 -13.36
N MET A 82 -4.42 7.50 -12.26
CA MET A 82 -3.88 8.13 -11.06
C MET A 82 -2.69 7.34 -10.50
N ILE A 83 -2.86 6.01 -10.35
CA ILE A 83 -1.80 5.13 -9.83
C ILE A 83 -0.61 5.09 -10.78
N MET A 84 -0.84 4.95 -12.10
CA MET A 84 0.22 4.94 -13.09
C MET A 84 1.05 6.21 -13.05
N MET A 85 0.40 7.39 -13.00
CA MET A 85 1.10 8.68 -12.89
C MET A 85 1.92 8.80 -11.62
N LEU A 86 1.42 8.29 -10.49
CA LEU A 86 2.15 8.27 -9.22
C LEU A 86 3.38 7.35 -9.28
N CYS A 87 3.23 6.15 -9.84
CA CYS A 87 4.34 5.22 -10.04
C CYS A 87 5.37 5.78 -11.03
N GLY A 88 4.92 6.37 -12.14
CA GLY A 88 5.80 7.00 -13.12
C GLY A 88 6.59 8.16 -12.53
N PHE A 89 5.93 9.04 -11.76
CA PHE A 89 6.59 10.12 -11.02
C PHE A 89 7.63 9.59 -10.03
N ALA A 90 7.27 8.57 -9.22
CA ALA A 90 8.19 7.97 -8.25
C ALA A 90 9.41 7.32 -8.92
N THR A 91 9.21 6.64 -10.05
CA THR A 91 10.31 6.10 -10.87
C THR A 91 11.20 7.23 -11.39
N TYR A 92 10.60 8.34 -11.84
CA TYR A 92 11.37 9.49 -12.32
C TYR A 92 12.22 10.13 -11.22
N MET A 93 11.66 10.33 -10.01
CA MET A 93 12.39 10.86 -8.86
C MET A 93 13.56 9.96 -8.44
N THR A 94 13.40 8.65 -8.60
CA THR A 94 14.49 7.69 -8.40
C THR A 94 15.56 7.82 -9.49
N HIS A 95 15.15 7.91 -10.75
CA HIS A 95 16.05 8.02 -11.90
C HIS A 95 16.98 9.25 -11.82
N ILE A 96 16.45 10.41 -11.42
CA ILE A 96 17.23 11.66 -11.31
C ILE A 96 18.02 11.77 -9.99
N GLY A 97 17.93 10.78 -9.10
CA GLY A 97 18.62 10.75 -7.80
C GLY A 97 18.01 11.65 -6.72
N ALA A 98 16.77 12.12 -6.89
CA ALA A 98 16.10 12.97 -5.91
C ALA A 98 15.80 12.21 -4.61
N ASN A 99 15.35 10.95 -4.72
CA ASN A 99 15.11 10.06 -3.57
C ASN A 99 16.40 9.83 -2.76
N ASP A 100 17.54 9.61 -3.43
CA ASP A 100 18.83 9.45 -2.77
C ASP A 100 19.25 10.71 -2.00
N MET A 101 18.91 11.89 -2.53
CA MET A 101 19.21 13.15 -1.86
C MET A 101 18.36 13.35 -0.60
N VAL A 102 17.07 12.97 -0.62
CA VAL A 102 16.23 12.96 0.58
C VAL A 102 16.87 12.10 1.67
N VAL A 103 17.29 10.87 1.31
CA VAL A 103 17.95 9.94 2.22
C VAL A 103 19.24 10.56 2.78
N LYS A 104 20.08 11.12 1.92
CA LYS A 104 21.38 11.71 2.30
C LYS A 104 21.24 12.86 3.28
N LEU A 105 20.31 13.78 3.03
CA LEU A 105 20.08 14.92 3.90
C LEU A 105 19.43 14.50 5.22
N ALA A 106 18.43 13.62 5.16
CA ALA A 106 17.71 13.15 6.33
C ALA A 106 18.57 12.29 7.27
N SER A 107 19.54 11.55 6.74
CA SER A 107 20.44 10.69 7.53
C SER A 107 21.56 11.47 8.22
N LYS A 108 21.91 12.67 7.76
CA LYS A 108 23.06 13.45 8.27
C LYS A 108 22.95 13.80 9.76
N PRO A 109 21.81 14.27 10.30
CA PRO A 109 21.67 14.60 11.72
C PRO A 109 21.85 13.38 12.65
N LEU A 110 21.53 12.18 12.16
CA LEU A 110 21.59 10.95 12.96
C LEU A 110 23.03 10.57 13.33
N ARG A 111 24.04 10.99 12.55
CA ARG A 111 25.46 10.75 12.84
C ARG A 111 25.92 11.43 14.15
N TYR A 112 25.18 12.40 14.68
CA TYR A 112 25.53 13.09 15.93
C TYR A 112 24.96 12.41 17.19
N ILE A 113 24.18 11.34 17.06
CA ILE A 113 23.59 10.63 18.19
C ILE A 113 24.49 9.48 18.62
N ASN A 114 25.10 9.60 19.81
CA ASN A 114 26.03 8.59 20.34
C ASN A 114 25.34 7.44 21.11
N SER A 115 24.05 7.58 21.44
CA SER A 115 23.31 6.55 22.18
C SER A 115 22.69 5.52 21.21
N PRO A 116 23.07 4.23 21.26
CA PRO A 116 22.63 3.23 20.28
C PRO A 116 21.11 3.10 20.20
N TYR A 117 20.42 2.99 21.34
CA TYR A 117 18.96 2.82 21.33
C TYR A 117 18.21 4.10 20.96
N LEU A 118 18.74 5.27 21.33
CA LEU A 118 18.15 6.55 20.91
C LEU A 118 18.32 6.75 19.40
N LEU A 119 19.50 6.41 18.87
CA LEU A 119 19.78 6.43 17.43
C LEU A 119 18.84 5.49 16.69
N MET A 120 18.60 4.27 17.19
CA MET A 120 17.70 3.30 16.56
C MET A 120 16.28 3.87 16.39
N ILE A 121 15.75 4.53 17.43
CA ILE A 121 14.41 5.11 17.39
C ILE A 121 14.35 6.38 16.52
N ALA A 122 15.35 7.25 16.62
CA ALA A 122 15.46 8.41 15.75
C ALA A 122 15.58 7.99 14.27
N ALA A 123 16.38 6.96 13.99
CA ALA A 123 16.53 6.34 12.69
C ALA A 123 15.21 5.81 12.14
N TYR A 124 14.41 5.12 12.96
CA TYR A 124 13.10 4.66 12.56
C TYR A 124 12.16 5.81 12.19
N PHE A 125 12.06 6.86 13.00
CA PHE A 125 11.23 8.01 12.68
C PHE A 125 11.67 8.72 11.41
N VAL A 126 12.98 8.94 11.23
CA VAL A 126 13.53 9.54 10.01
C VAL A 126 13.21 8.67 8.81
N ALA A 127 13.38 7.35 8.92
CA ALA A 127 13.05 6.42 7.84
C ALA A 127 11.55 6.42 7.51
N CYS A 128 10.66 6.50 8.50
CA CYS A 128 9.22 6.67 8.28
C CYS A 128 8.91 8.00 7.57
N LEU A 129 9.57 9.10 7.94
CA LEU A 129 9.42 10.37 7.22
C LEU A 129 9.91 10.27 5.78
N MET A 130 10.98 9.50 5.53
CA MET A 130 11.48 9.25 4.17
C MET A 130 10.49 8.44 3.32
N SER A 131 9.61 7.63 3.93
CA SER A 131 8.51 6.94 3.22
C SER A 131 7.47 7.89 2.61
N LEU A 132 7.45 9.17 3.03
CA LEU A 132 6.64 10.20 2.37
C LEU A 132 7.10 10.45 0.93
N ALA A 133 8.42 10.42 0.71
CA ALA A 133 9.08 10.67 -0.56
C ALA A 133 9.29 9.39 -1.38
N VAL A 134 9.68 8.30 -0.72
CA VAL A 134 9.98 7.03 -1.36
C VAL A 134 8.80 6.08 -1.16
N SER A 135 7.96 5.96 -2.19
CA SER A 135 6.74 5.14 -2.16
C SER A 135 7.01 3.63 -2.27
N SER A 136 8.20 3.21 -2.70
CA SER A 136 8.57 1.79 -2.81
C SER A 136 9.16 1.27 -1.51
N ALA A 137 8.50 0.30 -0.87
CA ALA A 137 9.00 -0.33 0.35
C ALA A 137 10.36 -1.00 0.16
N THR A 138 10.53 -1.78 -0.92
CA THR A 138 11.81 -2.44 -1.23
C THR A 138 12.87 -1.40 -1.57
N GLY A 139 12.53 -0.38 -2.36
CA GLY A 139 13.45 0.70 -2.71
C GLY A 139 13.92 1.46 -1.47
N LEU A 140 13.00 1.85 -0.59
CA LEU A 140 13.31 2.50 0.68
C LEU A 140 14.18 1.61 1.59
N GLY A 141 13.85 0.33 1.72
CA GLY A 141 14.64 -0.62 2.52
C GLY A 141 16.07 -0.76 2.02
N VAL A 142 16.28 -0.93 0.70
CA VAL A 142 17.61 -1.00 0.09
C VAL A 142 18.39 0.30 0.27
N LEU A 143 17.73 1.46 0.09
CA LEU A 143 18.34 2.77 0.32
C LEU A 143 18.76 2.92 1.79
N LEU A 144 17.93 2.54 2.75
CA LEU A 144 18.27 2.62 4.17
C LEU A 144 19.40 1.65 4.54
N MET A 145 19.45 0.48 3.91
CA MET A 145 20.54 -0.48 4.08
C MET A 145 21.89 0.03 3.55
N ALA A 146 21.87 0.83 2.49
CA ALA A 146 23.10 1.46 1.98
C ALA A 146 23.58 2.63 2.85
N THR A 147 22.74 3.16 3.74
CA THR A 147 22.94 4.50 4.32
C THR A 147 22.89 4.51 5.84
N LEU A 148 21.74 4.15 6.40
CA LEU A 148 21.48 4.21 7.82
C LEU A 148 21.96 2.94 8.54
N PHE A 149 21.93 1.80 7.87
CA PHE A 149 22.38 0.53 8.43
C PHE A 149 23.85 0.55 8.90
N PRO A 150 24.85 0.98 8.10
CA PRO A 150 26.23 1.05 8.58
C PRO A 150 26.40 2.00 9.77
N VAL A 151 25.68 3.13 9.78
CA VAL A 151 25.72 4.10 10.89
C VAL A 151 25.17 3.47 12.17
N MET A 152 24.04 2.77 12.09
CA MET A 152 23.44 2.10 13.24
C MET A 152 24.36 1.00 13.82
N VAL A 153 24.91 0.15 12.95
CA VAL A 153 25.78 -0.96 13.36
C VAL A 153 27.05 -0.45 14.05
N ASN A 154 27.66 0.62 13.54
CA ASN A 154 28.89 1.20 14.11
C ASN A 154 28.73 1.88 15.47
N VAL A 155 27.52 2.29 15.83
CA VAL A 155 27.23 2.83 17.17
C VAL A 155 26.83 1.72 18.14
N GLY A 156 26.89 0.45 17.72
CA GLY A 156 26.65 -0.71 18.56
C GLY A 156 25.21 -1.25 18.51
N ILE A 157 24.43 -0.95 17.47
CA ILE A 157 23.15 -1.65 17.23
C ILE A 157 23.44 -2.99 16.53
N SER A 158 22.74 -4.07 16.89
CA SER A 158 22.92 -5.35 16.22
C SER A 158 22.53 -5.29 14.74
N ARG A 159 23.14 -6.14 13.89
CA ARG A 159 22.79 -6.25 12.47
C ARG A 159 21.30 -6.56 12.29
N GLY A 160 20.77 -7.48 13.10
CA GLY A 160 19.35 -7.82 13.07
C GLY A 160 18.44 -6.65 13.44
N ALA A 161 18.76 -5.88 14.49
CA ALA A 161 17.98 -4.71 14.88
C ALA A 161 18.04 -3.61 13.82
N ALA A 162 19.24 -3.29 13.31
CA ALA A 162 19.43 -2.33 12.24
C ALA A 162 18.65 -2.72 10.98
N ALA A 163 18.70 -3.99 10.58
CA ALA A 163 17.93 -4.53 9.46
C ALA A 163 16.42 -4.40 9.68
N ALA A 164 15.92 -4.70 10.89
CA ALA A 164 14.51 -4.53 11.22
C ALA A 164 14.05 -3.07 11.08
N ILE A 165 14.87 -2.10 11.53
CA ILE A 165 14.57 -0.67 11.38
C ILE A 165 14.57 -0.24 9.91
N CYS A 166 15.42 -0.82 9.05
CA CYS A 166 15.41 -0.56 7.62
C CYS A 166 14.21 -1.19 6.89
N ALA A 167 13.66 -2.31 7.38
CA ALA A 167 12.53 -3.00 6.78
C ALA A 167 11.15 -2.48 7.21
N SER A 168 11.03 -1.94 8.43
CA SER A 168 9.79 -1.45 9.02
C SER A 168 9.18 -0.12 8.50
N PRO A 169 9.88 0.83 7.87
CA PRO A 169 9.33 2.18 7.69
C PRO A 169 8.11 2.23 6.79
N ALA A 170 8.06 1.36 5.78
CA ALA A 170 6.92 1.22 4.88
C ALA A 170 5.84 0.27 5.42
N ALA A 171 5.91 -0.17 6.69
CA ALA A 171 4.89 -1.03 7.28
C ALA A 171 3.58 -0.27 7.54
N ILE A 172 3.69 1.04 7.81
CA ILE A 172 2.55 1.96 7.92
C ILE A 172 2.68 3.00 6.82
N ILE A 173 1.61 3.19 6.04
CA ILE A 173 1.62 4.21 4.99
C ILE A 173 1.46 5.59 5.62
N LEU A 174 2.45 6.46 5.38
CA LEU A 174 2.42 7.85 5.81
C LEU A 174 2.10 8.82 4.67
N SER A 175 2.40 8.46 3.41
CA SER A 175 2.31 9.35 2.26
C SER A 175 0.86 9.57 1.78
N PRO A 176 0.30 10.80 1.89
CA PRO A 176 -1.06 11.13 1.46
C PRO A 176 -1.30 10.93 -0.04
N THR A 177 -0.23 10.99 -0.83
CA THR A 177 -0.28 10.90 -2.29
C THR A 177 0.20 9.56 -2.80
N SER A 178 0.38 8.55 -1.93
CA SER A 178 0.66 7.19 -2.39
C SER A 178 -0.53 6.62 -3.17
N GLY A 179 -0.25 5.78 -4.18
CA GLY A 179 -1.30 5.13 -4.98
C GLY A 179 -2.29 4.34 -4.13
N ASP A 180 -1.80 3.72 -3.06
CA ASP A 180 -2.63 2.95 -2.13
C ASP A 180 -3.61 3.85 -1.36
N VAL A 181 -3.19 5.04 -0.92
CA VAL A 181 -4.06 6.00 -0.23
C VAL A 181 -5.08 6.61 -1.18
N VAL A 182 -4.69 6.93 -2.42
CA VAL A 182 -5.63 7.44 -3.44
C VAL A 182 -6.71 6.41 -3.74
N LEU A 183 -6.32 5.14 -3.87
CA LEU A 183 -7.23 4.03 -4.05
C LEU A 183 -8.13 3.79 -2.84
N ALA A 184 -7.55 3.83 -1.63
CA ALA A 184 -8.30 3.71 -0.38
C ALA A 184 -9.32 4.84 -0.20
N ALA A 185 -8.97 6.08 -0.55
CA ALA A 185 -9.86 7.23 -0.50
C ALA A 185 -11.04 7.06 -1.46
N LYS A 186 -10.78 6.58 -2.68
CA LYS A 186 -11.83 6.30 -3.67
C LYS A 186 -12.79 5.20 -3.18
N ALA A 187 -12.27 4.13 -2.59
CA ALA A 187 -13.08 3.05 -2.03
C ALA A 187 -13.78 3.44 -0.71
N ALA A 188 -13.21 4.39 0.03
CA ALA A 188 -13.81 5.01 1.20
C ALA A 188 -14.90 6.04 0.82
N GLU A 189 -15.04 6.37 -0.47
CA GLU A 189 -15.95 7.42 -0.96
C GLU A 189 -15.73 8.78 -0.30
N MET A 190 -14.46 9.07 0.03
CA MET A 190 -14.05 10.31 0.69
C MET A 190 -13.13 11.13 -0.21
N PRO A 191 -13.21 12.48 -0.15
CA PRO A 191 -12.21 13.34 -0.77
C PRO A 191 -10.80 12.98 -0.28
N LEU A 192 -9.82 12.98 -1.19
CA LEU A 192 -8.45 12.54 -0.88
C LEU A 192 -7.85 13.28 0.32
N ILE A 193 -8.04 14.59 0.42
CA ILE A 193 -7.47 15.40 1.50
C ILE A 193 -8.08 15.01 2.85
N ASP A 194 -9.39 14.78 2.88
CA ASP A 194 -10.09 14.38 4.11
C ASP A 194 -9.69 12.96 4.54
N PHE A 195 -9.65 12.03 3.58
CA PHE A 195 -9.21 10.67 3.85
C PHE A 195 -7.74 10.61 4.30
N ALA A 196 -6.85 11.34 3.64
CA ALA A 196 -5.43 11.24 3.91
C ALA A 196 -5.04 12.01 5.18
N PHE A 197 -5.43 13.28 5.32
CA PHE A 197 -4.93 14.14 6.39
C PHE A 197 -5.80 14.14 7.65
N LYS A 198 -7.12 14.02 7.52
CA LYS A 198 -8.02 14.08 8.70
C LYS A 198 -8.21 12.73 9.38
N THR A 199 -8.08 11.62 8.63
CA THR A 199 -8.35 10.27 9.17
C THR A 199 -7.12 9.37 9.15
N THR A 200 -6.55 9.09 7.98
CA THR A 200 -5.45 8.11 7.85
C THR A 200 -4.15 8.56 8.52
N LEU A 201 -3.75 9.82 8.33
CA LEU A 201 -2.48 10.34 8.85
C LEU A 201 -2.39 10.33 10.39
N PRO A 202 -3.41 10.80 11.16
CA PRO A 202 -3.41 10.69 12.61
C PRO A 202 -3.28 9.24 13.11
N ILE A 203 -4.02 8.31 12.50
CA ILE A 203 -3.95 6.88 12.81
C ILE A 203 -2.55 6.33 12.54
N SER A 204 -1.96 6.71 11.41
CA SER A 204 -0.62 6.29 10.99
C SER A 204 0.46 6.81 11.94
N ILE A 205 0.38 8.07 12.37
CA ILE A 205 1.30 8.66 13.35
C ILE A 205 1.22 7.91 14.68
N ALA A 206 0.01 7.65 15.18
CA ALA A 206 -0.18 6.90 16.42
C ALA A 206 0.43 5.48 16.32
N ALA A 207 0.18 4.78 15.22
CA ALA A 207 0.75 3.46 14.96
C ALA A 207 2.28 3.51 14.87
N ILE A 208 2.87 4.48 14.18
CA ILE A 208 4.32 4.63 14.07
C ILE A 208 4.95 4.88 15.44
N VAL A 209 4.37 5.75 16.27
CA VAL A 209 4.87 5.99 17.63
C VAL A 209 4.83 4.70 18.47
N ALA A 210 3.73 3.96 18.41
CA ALA A 210 3.60 2.69 19.12
C ALA A 210 4.59 1.63 18.61
N MET A 211 4.79 1.54 17.29
CA MET A 211 5.79 0.68 16.68
C MET A 211 7.22 1.06 17.10
N ALA A 212 7.53 2.35 17.20
CA ALA A 212 8.84 2.83 17.66
C ALA A 212 9.11 2.37 19.10
N ILE A 213 8.12 2.53 19.99
CA ILE A 213 8.19 2.05 21.38
C ILE A 213 8.38 0.53 21.40
N ALA A 214 7.62 -0.22 20.60
CA ALA A 214 7.76 -1.66 20.49
C ALA A 214 9.14 -2.08 19.96
N HIS A 215 9.68 -1.38 18.96
CA HIS A 215 11.03 -1.59 18.46
C HIS A 215 12.06 -1.40 19.57
N PHE A 216 11.95 -0.33 20.37
CA PHE A 216 12.88 -0.08 21.48
C PHE A 216 12.99 -1.27 22.44
N PHE A 217 11.85 -1.77 22.92
CA PHE A 217 11.83 -2.88 23.89
C PHE A 217 12.14 -4.23 23.26
N TRP A 218 11.57 -4.51 22.08
CA TRP A 218 11.68 -5.81 21.43
C TRP A 218 13.10 -6.10 20.92
N GLN A 219 13.75 -5.12 20.29
CA GLN A 219 15.13 -5.30 19.83
C GLN A 219 16.08 -5.54 21.00
N ARG A 220 15.92 -4.77 22.09
CA ARG A 220 16.73 -4.94 23.31
C ARG A 220 16.55 -6.31 23.95
N TYR A 221 15.31 -6.82 23.99
CA TYR A 221 15.02 -8.16 24.50
C TYR A 221 15.71 -9.24 23.65
N LEU A 222 15.60 -9.16 22.32
CA LEU A 222 16.21 -10.13 21.41
C LEU A 222 17.74 -10.07 21.44
N ASP A 223 18.32 -8.87 21.44
CA ASP A 223 19.78 -8.69 21.50
C ASP A 223 20.37 -9.27 22.79
N LYS A 224 19.68 -9.07 23.94
CA LYS A 224 20.09 -9.69 25.22
C LYS A 224 19.95 -11.21 25.20
N LYS A 225 18.92 -11.74 24.54
CA LYS A 225 18.67 -13.18 24.45
C LYS A 225 19.67 -13.90 23.54
N GLU A 226 20.13 -13.23 22.49
CA GLU A 226 20.99 -13.80 21.45
C GLU A 226 22.50 -13.58 21.72
N ASN A 227 22.88 -12.89 22.81
CA ASN A 227 24.27 -12.58 23.18
C ASN A 227 25.07 -12.00 21.99
N VAL A 228 24.50 -11.01 21.32
CA VAL A 228 25.01 -10.52 20.03
C VAL A 228 26.36 -9.84 20.18
N SER A 229 27.33 -10.21 19.32
CA SER A 229 28.61 -9.51 19.19
C SER A 229 28.47 -8.29 18.27
N HIS A 230 29.07 -7.17 18.66
CA HIS A 230 29.10 -5.96 17.84
C HIS A 230 30.21 -6.05 16.79
N GLU A 231 29.87 -5.81 15.52
CA GLU A 231 30.81 -5.67 14.41
C GLU A 231 30.84 -4.22 13.97
N MET A 232 32.01 -3.72 13.55
CA MET A 232 32.12 -2.43 12.86
C MET A 232 32.10 -2.66 11.35
N LEU A 233 31.37 -1.82 10.63
CA LEU A 233 31.27 -1.80 9.17
C LEU A 233 31.89 -0.51 8.64
N ASP A 234 32.47 -0.55 7.43
CA ASP A 234 32.87 0.69 6.77
C ASP A 234 31.64 1.53 6.40
N VAL A 235 31.64 2.81 6.81
CA VAL A 235 30.59 3.76 6.43
C VAL A 235 30.94 4.35 5.07
N ASN A 236 30.43 3.75 4.01
CA ASN A 236 30.46 4.40 2.70
C ASN A 236 29.49 5.58 2.69
N GLU A 237 29.94 6.76 2.26
CA GLU A 237 29.04 7.90 2.05
C GLU A 237 28.17 7.69 0.80
N ILE A 238 26.93 8.18 0.85
CA ILE A 238 26.05 8.21 -0.32
C ILE A 238 26.71 9.08 -1.41
N THR A 239 27.09 8.40 -2.48
CA THR A 239 27.50 9.04 -3.72
C THR A 239 26.25 9.27 -4.56
N THR A 240 25.75 10.50 -4.55
CA THR A 240 24.70 10.96 -5.47
C THR A 240 25.20 12.20 -6.17
N THR A 241 24.95 12.28 -7.48
CA THR A 241 25.29 13.44 -8.30
C THR A 241 24.20 14.50 -8.27
N ALA A 242 23.02 14.19 -7.71
CA ALA A 242 21.88 15.09 -7.67
C ALA A 242 22.19 16.33 -6.79
N PRO A 243 21.72 17.53 -7.18
CA PRO A 243 21.83 18.72 -6.34
C PRO A 243 21.04 18.59 -5.04
N SER A 244 21.49 19.21 -3.95
CA SER A 244 20.82 19.14 -2.64
C SER A 244 19.34 19.57 -2.68
N PHE A 245 19.01 20.57 -3.52
CA PHE A 245 17.63 21.06 -3.62
C PHE A 245 16.67 20.04 -4.27
N TYR A 246 17.16 19.00 -4.95
CA TYR A 246 16.30 17.95 -5.53
C TYR A 246 15.55 17.17 -4.45
N ALA A 247 16.00 17.20 -3.19
CA ALA A 247 15.28 16.59 -2.08
C ALA A 247 13.85 17.11 -1.91
N ILE A 248 13.50 18.30 -2.43
CA ILE A 248 12.12 18.80 -2.35
C ILE A 248 11.20 18.16 -3.40
N LEU A 249 11.74 17.69 -4.52
CA LEU A 249 10.95 17.23 -5.66
C LEU A 249 10.02 16.05 -5.32
N PRO A 250 10.44 15.01 -4.57
CA PRO A 250 9.55 13.92 -4.22
C PRO A 250 8.32 14.36 -3.39
N PHE A 251 8.39 15.51 -2.71
CA PHE A 251 7.29 16.05 -1.90
C PHE A 251 6.37 17.00 -2.68
N THR A 252 6.71 17.37 -3.92
CA THR A 252 5.90 18.32 -4.70
C THR A 252 4.47 17.85 -4.96
N PRO A 253 4.15 16.54 -5.11
CA PRO A 253 2.75 16.12 -5.23
C PRO A 253 1.94 16.44 -3.98
N ILE A 254 2.52 16.25 -2.78
CA ILE A 254 1.85 16.56 -1.50
C ILE A 254 1.61 18.07 -1.41
N ILE A 255 2.63 18.87 -1.73
CA ILE A 255 2.52 20.34 -1.75
C ILE A 255 1.45 20.78 -2.75
N GLY A 256 1.44 20.19 -3.95
CA GLY A 256 0.46 20.49 -4.99
C GLY A 256 -0.97 20.19 -4.56
N VAL A 257 -1.23 19.03 -3.95
CA VAL A 257 -2.58 18.68 -3.44
C VAL A 257 -3.05 19.66 -2.36
N LEU A 258 -2.15 20.18 -1.51
CA LEU A 258 -2.50 21.15 -0.48
C LEU A 258 -2.75 22.57 -1.02
N ILE A 259 -2.06 22.98 -2.08
CA ILE A 259 -2.22 24.30 -2.70
C ILE A 259 -3.44 24.36 -3.61
N PHE A 260 -3.66 23.30 -4.41
CA PHE A 260 -4.72 23.21 -5.41
C PHE A 260 -5.97 22.47 -4.86
N ASP A 261 -6.31 22.71 -3.59
CA ASP A 261 -7.47 22.12 -2.90
C ASP A 261 -8.77 22.93 -3.03
N GLY A 262 -8.75 24.03 -3.81
CA GLY A 262 -9.88 24.96 -3.94
C GLY A 262 -9.89 26.13 -2.95
N LYS A 263 -9.05 26.12 -1.90
CA LYS A 263 -8.98 27.24 -0.93
C LYS A 263 -8.01 28.33 -1.35
N TRP A 264 -6.82 27.94 -1.80
CA TRP A 264 -5.73 28.88 -2.14
C TRP A 264 -5.52 29.00 -3.65
N GLY A 265 -5.82 27.93 -4.40
CA GLY A 265 -5.80 27.87 -5.85
C GLY A 265 -7.04 27.15 -6.41
N PRO A 266 -7.15 27.01 -7.74
CA PRO A 266 -8.20 26.21 -8.34
C PRO A 266 -8.10 24.75 -7.89
N GLU A 267 -9.23 24.08 -7.73
CA GLU A 267 -9.27 22.65 -7.43
C GLU A 267 -8.77 21.88 -8.66
N LEU A 268 -7.60 21.25 -8.54
CA LEU A 268 -7.01 20.46 -9.63
C LEU A 268 -7.06 18.97 -9.32
N HIS A 269 -7.37 18.20 -10.36
CA HIS A 269 -7.29 16.75 -10.29
C HIS A 269 -5.83 16.30 -10.04
N ILE A 270 -5.64 15.23 -9.25
CA ILE A 270 -4.30 14.74 -8.87
C ILE A 270 -3.41 14.46 -10.08
N ILE A 271 -3.97 13.96 -11.18
CA ILE A 271 -3.24 13.72 -12.43
C ILE A 271 -2.64 15.02 -12.97
N ALA A 272 -3.39 16.13 -12.98
CA ALA A 272 -2.89 17.42 -13.45
C ALA A 272 -1.74 17.91 -12.55
N ILE A 273 -1.87 17.74 -11.23
CA ILE A 273 -0.82 18.06 -10.26
C ILE A 273 0.45 17.26 -10.55
N LEU A 274 0.33 15.96 -10.82
CA LEU A 274 1.47 15.09 -11.14
C LEU A 274 2.13 15.44 -12.47
N VAL A 275 1.34 15.79 -13.49
CA VAL A 275 1.88 16.31 -14.76
C VAL A 275 2.69 17.57 -14.53
N MET A 276 2.18 18.53 -13.74
CA MET A 276 2.94 19.74 -13.37
C MET A 276 4.23 19.41 -12.61
N CYS A 277 4.19 18.45 -11.68
CA CYS A 277 5.37 18.02 -10.93
C CYS A 277 6.43 17.37 -11.84
N MET A 278 6.02 16.52 -12.78
CA MET A 278 6.94 15.94 -13.77
C MET A 278 7.53 17.00 -14.70
N LEU A 279 6.72 17.95 -15.17
CA LEU A 279 7.20 19.06 -16.01
C LEU A 279 8.21 19.92 -15.25
N LEU A 280 7.93 20.27 -14.00
CA LEU A 280 8.86 21.00 -13.14
C LEU A 280 10.20 20.26 -13.01
N ALA A 281 10.17 18.97 -12.69
CA ALA A 281 11.38 18.16 -12.57
C ALA A 281 12.15 18.06 -13.91
N ALA A 282 11.45 17.89 -15.04
CA ALA A 282 12.07 17.85 -16.35
C ALA A 282 12.74 19.17 -16.75
N VAL A 283 12.11 20.31 -16.45
CA VAL A 283 12.70 21.64 -16.67
C VAL A 283 13.94 21.83 -15.79
N LEU A 284 13.90 21.41 -14.53
CA LEU A 284 15.05 21.50 -13.62
C LEU A 284 16.21 20.61 -14.06
N GLU A 285 15.94 19.40 -14.55
CA GLU A 285 16.97 18.50 -15.09
C GLU A 285 17.55 19.05 -16.41
N PHE A 286 16.72 19.68 -17.24
CA PHE A 286 17.19 20.41 -18.42
C PHE A 286 18.11 21.56 -18.03
N CYS A 287 17.72 22.42 -17.08
CA CYS A 287 18.54 23.55 -16.63
C CYS A 287 19.85 23.10 -15.95
N ARG A 288 19.88 21.91 -15.34
CA ARG A 288 21.08 21.36 -14.67
C ARG A 288 22.19 21.00 -15.66
N GLY A 289 21.85 20.38 -16.78
CA GLY A 289 22.83 19.81 -17.71
C GLY A 289 22.75 20.33 -19.14
N PHE A 290 21.74 21.15 -19.46
CA PHE A 290 21.36 21.57 -20.82
C PHE A 290 21.32 20.40 -21.83
N ASN A 291 21.00 19.20 -21.34
CA ASN A 291 21.07 17.96 -22.09
C ASN A 291 19.67 17.34 -22.23
N THR A 292 19.05 17.54 -23.39
CA THR A 292 17.71 17.01 -23.69
C THR A 292 17.68 15.49 -23.74
N LYS A 293 18.77 14.81 -24.11
CA LYS A 293 18.81 13.34 -24.15
C LYS A 293 18.60 12.74 -22.75
N ASN A 294 19.24 13.32 -21.74
CA ASN A 294 19.09 12.87 -20.35
C ASN A 294 17.68 13.15 -19.82
N VAL A 295 17.10 14.31 -20.16
CA VAL A 295 15.72 14.63 -19.78
C VAL A 295 14.74 13.64 -20.38
N PHE A 296 14.87 13.36 -21.68
CA PHE A 296 14.00 12.39 -22.37
C PHE A 296 14.20 10.95 -21.88
N SER A 297 15.44 10.52 -21.58
CA SER A 297 15.65 9.19 -20.98
C SER A 297 14.99 9.08 -19.61
N GLY A 298 15.00 10.16 -18.83
CA GLY A 298 14.30 10.22 -17.55
C GLY A 298 12.78 10.14 -17.68
N LEU A 299 12.20 10.84 -18.67
CA LEU A 299 10.77 10.73 -18.99
C LEU A 299 10.40 9.33 -19.49
N GLU A 300 11.24 8.69 -20.31
CA GLU A 300 11.04 7.29 -20.70
C GLU A 300 11.06 6.34 -19.50
N ALA A 301 11.95 6.57 -18.52
CA ALA A 301 11.94 5.82 -17.27
C ALA A 301 10.62 6.01 -16.50
N ALA A 302 10.07 7.24 -16.49
CA ALA A 302 8.76 7.52 -15.93
C ALA A 302 7.65 6.71 -16.63
N TYR A 303 7.64 6.71 -17.97
CA TYR A 303 6.65 5.96 -18.76
C TYR A 303 6.76 4.44 -18.59
N ARG A 304 7.97 3.91 -18.42
CA ARG A 304 8.18 2.50 -18.04
C ARG A 304 7.58 2.21 -16.67
N GLY A 305 7.79 3.10 -15.70
CA GLY A 305 7.13 3.01 -14.39
C GLY A 305 5.60 3.02 -14.47
N MET A 306 5.03 3.82 -15.38
CA MET A 306 3.58 3.79 -15.67
C MET A 306 3.15 2.44 -16.27
N ALA A 307 3.91 1.89 -17.22
CA ALA A 307 3.61 0.61 -17.86
C ALA A 307 3.67 -0.56 -16.87
N ASP A 308 4.65 -0.57 -15.96
CA ASP A 308 4.76 -1.57 -14.90
C ASP A 308 3.56 -1.49 -13.95
N ALA A 309 3.13 -0.28 -13.61
CA ALA A 309 1.92 -0.06 -12.80
C ALA A 309 0.64 -0.49 -13.54
N PHE A 310 0.55 -0.31 -14.85
CA PHE A 310 -0.56 -0.83 -15.65
C PHE A 310 -0.65 -2.35 -15.53
N ALA A 311 0.45 -3.04 -15.85
CA ALA A 311 0.51 -4.49 -15.87
C ALA A 311 0.30 -5.11 -14.48
N GLY A 312 0.88 -4.49 -13.45
CA GLY A 312 0.83 -5.00 -12.08
C GLY A 312 -0.45 -4.62 -11.32
N VAL A 313 -0.82 -3.34 -11.34
CA VAL A 313 -1.87 -2.79 -10.47
C VAL A 313 -3.19 -2.67 -11.20
N VAL A 314 -3.21 -2.02 -12.35
CA VAL A 314 -4.46 -1.71 -13.06
C VAL A 314 -5.16 -2.99 -13.50
N MET A 315 -4.41 -3.96 -14.05
CA MET A 315 -4.98 -5.25 -14.42
C MET A 315 -5.48 -6.06 -13.21
N LEU A 316 -4.83 -5.93 -12.05
CA LEU A 316 -5.30 -6.54 -10.81
C LEU A 316 -6.61 -5.91 -10.34
N LEU A 317 -6.76 -4.58 -10.42
CA LEU A 317 -8.01 -3.89 -10.10
C LEU A 317 -9.16 -4.31 -11.01
N VAL A 318 -8.90 -4.47 -12.32
CA VAL A 318 -9.89 -5.00 -13.26
C VAL A 318 -10.31 -6.42 -12.85
N ALA A 319 -9.36 -7.30 -12.55
CA ALA A 319 -9.65 -8.67 -12.10
C ALA A 319 -10.43 -8.71 -10.78
N ALA A 320 -10.05 -7.88 -9.82
CA ALA A 320 -10.74 -7.71 -8.55
C ALA A 320 -12.17 -7.19 -8.76
N GLY A 321 -12.37 -6.24 -9.67
CA GLY A 321 -13.69 -5.73 -10.05
C GLY A 321 -14.59 -6.82 -10.65
N VAL A 322 -14.05 -7.65 -11.56
CA VAL A 322 -14.78 -8.81 -12.12
C VAL A 322 -15.17 -9.79 -11.01
N PHE A 323 -14.25 -10.07 -10.09
CA PHE A 323 -14.50 -10.95 -8.94
C PHE A 323 -15.57 -10.39 -7.98
N ALA A 324 -15.45 -9.12 -7.60
CA ALA A 324 -16.40 -8.43 -6.74
C ALA A 324 -17.79 -8.30 -7.39
N GLN A 325 -17.87 -8.18 -8.71
CA GLN A 325 -19.14 -8.27 -9.42
C GLN A 325 -19.70 -9.68 -9.37
N GLY A 326 -18.91 -10.70 -9.62
CA GLY A 326 -19.35 -12.09 -9.54
C GLY A 326 -19.95 -12.45 -8.18
N LEU A 327 -19.31 -12.04 -7.08
CA LEU A 327 -19.84 -12.24 -5.73
C LEU A 327 -21.13 -11.46 -5.47
N SER A 328 -21.24 -10.27 -6.05
CA SER A 328 -22.45 -9.45 -5.94
C SER A 328 -23.61 -10.06 -6.72
N THR A 329 -23.38 -10.46 -7.96
CA THR A 329 -24.42 -10.98 -8.87
C THR A 329 -24.91 -12.34 -8.43
N ILE A 330 -24.06 -13.16 -7.81
CA ILE A 330 -24.48 -14.48 -7.32
C ILE A 330 -25.30 -14.40 -6.01
N GLY A 331 -25.45 -13.23 -5.38
CA GLY A 331 -26.21 -13.09 -4.13
C GLY A 331 -25.41 -13.39 -2.85
N PHE A 332 -24.09 -13.60 -2.97
CA PHE A 332 -23.21 -13.89 -1.83
C PHE A 332 -23.16 -12.72 -0.82
N ILE A 333 -23.07 -11.49 -1.31
CA ILE A 333 -23.04 -10.29 -0.45
C ILE A 333 -24.34 -10.17 0.36
N ASN A 334 -25.50 -10.33 -0.29
CA ASN A 334 -26.80 -10.26 0.38
C ASN A 334 -26.94 -11.32 1.48
N SER A 335 -26.38 -12.50 1.24
CA SER A 335 -26.37 -13.58 2.22
C SER A 335 -25.45 -13.28 3.42
N LEU A 336 -24.27 -12.69 3.20
CA LEU A 336 -23.41 -12.23 4.29
C LEU A 336 -24.10 -11.19 5.18
N ILE A 337 -24.86 -10.26 4.59
CA ILE A 337 -25.65 -9.26 5.34
C ILE A 337 -26.63 -9.96 6.28
N SER A 338 -27.39 -10.93 5.78
CA SER A 338 -28.41 -11.63 6.58
C SER A 338 -27.84 -12.34 7.81
N ILE A 339 -26.58 -12.78 7.72
CA ILE A 339 -25.84 -13.39 8.83
C ILE A 339 -25.29 -12.28 9.74
N ALA A 340 -24.71 -11.22 9.17
CA ALA A 340 -24.08 -10.14 9.91
C ALA A 340 -25.08 -9.32 10.75
N THR A 341 -26.29 -9.03 10.23
CA THR A 341 -27.33 -8.25 10.94
C THR A 341 -27.93 -8.96 12.14
N SER A 342 -27.69 -10.28 12.30
CA SER A 342 -28.09 -11.03 13.50
C SER A 342 -27.13 -10.85 14.70
N PHE A 343 -25.94 -10.27 14.47
CA PHE A 343 -24.95 -9.94 15.50
C PHE A 343 -24.88 -8.41 15.64
N GLY A 344 -25.28 -7.88 16.79
CA GLY A 344 -25.39 -6.44 17.09
C GLY A 344 -24.10 -5.60 17.06
N SER A 345 -23.01 -6.11 16.44
CA SER A 345 -21.74 -5.41 16.21
C SER A 345 -21.14 -5.82 14.85
N ALA A 346 -21.97 -5.88 13.81
CA ALA A 346 -21.58 -6.32 12.46
C ALA A 346 -20.37 -5.55 11.88
N SER A 347 -20.20 -4.27 12.21
CA SER A 347 -19.14 -3.40 11.70
C SER A 347 -17.74 -3.83 12.14
N ILE A 348 -17.53 -3.99 13.45
CA ILE A 348 -16.22 -4.38 14.00
C ILE A 348 -15.85 -5.81 13.56
N ILE A 349 -16.82 -6.73 13.50
CA ILE A 349 -16.59 -8.09 13.02
C ILE A 349 -16.13 -8.07 11.56
N LEU A 350 -16.83 -7.31 10.71
CA LEU A 350 -16.48 -7.21 9.29
C LEU A 350 -15.10 -6.57 9.10
N MET A 351 -14.79 -5.50 9.85
CA MET A 351 -13.48 -4.87 9.84
C MET A 351 -12.37 -5.86 10.24
N LEU A 352 -12.54 -6.59 11.35
CA LEU A 352 -11.57 -7.58 11.83
C LEU A 352 -11.36 -8.72 10.83
N VAL A 353 -12.44 -9.22 10.21
CA VAL A 353 -12.36 -10.24 9.17
C VAL A 353 -11.54 -9.75 7.98
N LEU A 354 -11.83 -8.55 7.47
CA LEU A 354 -11.08 -7.97 6.35
C LEU A 354 -9.61 -7.72 6.71
N VAL A 355 -9.33 -7.24 7.91
CA VAL A 355 -7.97 -7.02 8.42
C VAL A 355 -7.18 -8.32 8.47
N VAL A 356 -7.71 -9.35 9.12
CA VAL A 356 -7.01 -10.64 9.30
C VAL A 356 -6.80 -11.30 7.94
N LEU A 357 -7.83 -11.33 7.10
CA LEU A 357 -7.76 -11.93 5.77
C LEU A 357 -6.71 -11.23 4.90
N THR A 358 -6.72 -9.89 4.88
CA THR A 358 -5.78 -9.09 4.10
C THR A 358 -4.35 -9.24 4.61
N MET A 359 -4.15 -9.24 5.93
CA MET A 359 -2.83 -9.44 6.53
C MET A 359 -2.25 -10.81 6.19
N LEU A 360 -3.04 -11.89 6.32
CA LEU A 360 -2.60 -13.24 5.98
C LEU A 360 -2.28 -13.38 4.48
N ALA A 361 -3.08 -12.77 3.61
CA ALA A 361 -2.80 -12.71 2.19
C ALA A 361 -1.51 -11.93 1.89
N ALA A 362 -1.25 -10.81 2.58
CA ALA A 362 -0.01 -10.05 2.43
C ALA A 362 1.22 -10.80 2.96
N MET A 363 1.07 -11.51 4.08
CA MET A 363 2.12 -12.35 4.64
C MET A 363 2.52 -13.49 3.70
N THR A 364 1.56 -14.12 3.04
CA THR A 364 1.79 -15.26 2.14
C THR A 364 2.32 -14.82 0.78
N THR A 365 1.79 -13.72 0.24
CA THR A 365 2.23 -13.20 -1.08
C THR A 365 3.49 -12.35 -1.01
N GLY A 366 3.86 -11.84 0.17
CA GLY A 366 4.97 -10.90 0.33
C GLY A 366 4.72 -9.52 -0.28
N SER A 367 3.46 -9.21 -0.62
CA SER A 367 3.06 -7.94 -1.24
C SER A 367 2.03 -7.23 -0.36
N GLY A 368 2.25 -5.95 -0.07
CA GLY A 368 1.28 -5.11 0.62
C GLY A 368 0.22 -4.56 -0.32
N ASN A 369 0.50 -4.55 -1.62
CA ASN A 369 -0.37 -3.92 -2.61
C ASN A 369 -1.33 -4.96 -3.21
N ALA A 370 -0.85 -6.18 -3.48
CA ALA A 370 -1.67 -7.18 -4.17
C ALA A 370 -2.93 -7.58 -3.38
N PRO A 371 -2.88 -7.89 -2.07
CA PRO A 371 -4.08 -8.21 -1.30
C PRO A 371 -5.00 -6.99 -1.13
N PHE A 372 -4.43 -5.81 -0.86
CA PHE A 372 -5.20 -4.59 -0.74
C PHE A 372 -5.98 -4.30 -2.02
N TYR A 373 -5.32 -4.31 -3.18
CA TYR A 373 -5.95 -4.07 -4.49
C TYR A 373 -6.98 -5.15 -4.85
N ALA A 374 -6.75 -6.39 -4.43
CA ALA A 374 -7.70 -7.48 -4.63
C ALA A 374 -9.02 -7.28 -3.88
N PHE A 375 -8.96 -6.77 -2.64
CA PHE A 375 -10.12 -6.71 -1.75
C PHE A 375 -10.76 -5.32 -1.66
N VAL A 376 -10.04 -4.25 -2.01
CA VAL A 376 -10.54 -2.86 -1.92
C VAL A 376 -11.77 -2.60 -2.79
N GLU A 377 -11.88 -3.29 -3.93
CA GLU A 377 -13.06 -3.23 -4.81
C GLU A 377 -14.33 -3.77 -4.13
N MET A 378 -14.20 -4.58 -3.08
CA MET A 378 -15.33 -5.11 -2.32
C MET A 378 -15.83 -4.12 -1.25
N ILE A 379 -15.02 -3.13 -0.84
CA ILE A 379 -15.34 -2.26 0.29
C ILE A 379 -16.63 -1.48 0.06
N PRO A 380 -16.81 -0.70 -1.03
CA PRO A 380 -18.04 0.09 -1.19
C PRO A 380 -19.29 -0.79 -1.10
N LYS A 381 -19.27 -1.94 -1.78
CA LYS A 381 -20.39 -2.87 -1.79
C LYS A 381 -20.69 -3.41 -0.39
N LEU A 382 -19.67 -3.85 0.34
CA LEU A 382 -19.83 -4.38 1.70
C LEU A 382 -20.31 -3.29 2.67
N ALA A 383 -19.75 -2.09 2.57
CA ALA A 383 -20.06 -0.95 3.41
C ALA A 383 -21.52 -0.50 3.25
N HIS A 384 -21.94 -0.18 2.01
CA HIS A 384 -23.32 0.23 1.70
C HIS A 384 -24.35 -0.82 2.08
N SER A 385 -24.03 -2.08 1.79
CA SER A 385 -24.89 -3.22 2.10
C SER A 385 -25.07 -3.46 3.60
N SER A 386 -24.12 -3.03 4.43
CA SER A 386 -24.14 -3.19 5.88
C SER A 386 -24.38 -1.88 6.65
N GLY A 387 -24.63 -0.77 5.96
CA GLY A 387 -24.79 0.56 6.59
C GLY A 387 -23.53 1.05 7.33
N ILE A 388 -22.36 0.57 6.91
CA ILE A 388 -21.07 0.86 7.52
C ILE A 388 -20.40 1.99 6.73
N ASN A 389 -19.68 2.86 7.43
CA ASN A 389 -18.83 3.83 6.78
C ASN A 389 -17.71 3.13 5.97
N PRO A 390 -17.59 3.32 4.64
CA PRO A 390 -16.56 2.67 3.85
C PRO A 390 -15.12 2.93 4.37
N ALA A 391 -14.84 4.12 4.91
CA ALA A 391 -13.53 4.45 5.49
C ALA A 391 -13.18 3.58 6.72
N TYR A 392 -14.18 3.18 7.50
CA TYR A 392 -14.01 2.31 8.67
C TYR A 392 -13.46 0.93 8.28
N LEU A 393 -13.72 0.48 7.06
CA LEU A 393 -13.16 -0.76 6.51
C LEU A 393 -11.84 -0.51 5.76
N SER A 394 -11.76 0.56 4.96
CA SER A 394 -10.61 0.86 4.09
C SER A 394 -9.31 1.10 4.84
N ILE A 395 -9.34 1.91 5.90
CA ILE A 395 -8.14 2.33 6.62
C ILE A 395 -7.41 1.15 7.29
N PRO A 396 -8.06 0.35 8.14
CA PRO A 396 -7.36 -0.75 8.81
C PRO A 396 -6.98 -1.84 7.81
N MET A 397 -7.74 -2.06 6.74
CA MET A 397 -7.37 -3.00 5.69
C MET A 397 -6.11 -2.57 4.92
N LEU A 398 -6.02 -1.29 4.55
CA LEU A 398 -4.84 -0.69 3.90
C LEU A 398 -3.57 -0.92 4.72
N GLN A 399 -3.63 -0.62 6.02
CA GLN A 399 -2.48 -0.77 6.91
C GLN A 399 -2.18 -2.24 7.20
N ALA A 400 -3.20 -3.08 7.40
CA ALA A 400 -3.04 -4.52 7.63
C ALA A 400 -2.28 -5.20 6.49
N SER A 401 -2.55 -4.80 5.24
CA SER A 401 -1.84 -5.31 4.08
C SER A 401 -0.34 -4.94 4.11
N ASN A 402 -0.01 -3.69 4.43
CA ASN A 402 1.38 -3.24 4.50
C ASN A 402 2.14 -3.81 5.70
N LEU A 403 1.48 -3.93 6.84
CA LEU A 403 1.97 -4.59 8.04
C LEU A 403 2.25 -6.07 7.76
N GLY A 404 1.32 -6.77 7.10
CA GLY A 404 1.48 -8.17 6.71
C GLY A 404 2.68 -8.40 5.77
N ARG A 405 2.93 -7.49 4.82
CA ARG A 405 4.14 -7.52 3.98
C ARG A 405 5.43 -7.48 4.81
N THR A 406 5.49 -6.62 5.83
CA THR A 406 6.69 -6.41 6.65
C THR A 406 7.09 -7.63 7.50
N ILE A 407 6.15 -8.52 7.77
CA ILE A 407 6.40 -9.81 8.46
C ILE A 407 6.35 -11.01 7.52
N SER A 408 6.43 -10.78 6.21
CA SER A 408 6.53 -11.84 5.21
C SER A 408 8.00 -12.16 4.90
N PRO A 409 8.45 -13.42 5.08
CA PRO A 409 9.83 -13.83 4.77
C PRO A 409 10.12 -13.87 3.26
N VAL A 410 9.09 -13.80 2.42
CA VAL A 410 9.19 -13.80 0.96
C VAL A 410 8.97 -12.42 0.36
N SER A 411 8.73 -11.39 1.17
CA SER A 411 8.58 -10.03 0.65
C SER A 411 9.91 -9.47 0.12
N GLY A 412 9.85 -8.72 -0.98
CA GLY A 412 11.04 -8.16 -1.61
C GLY A 412 11.87 -7.28 -0.66
N VAL A 413 11.22 -6.48 0.19
CA VAL A 413 11.91 -5.64 1.18
C VAL A 413 12.63 -6.47 2.24
N VAL A 414 11.98 -7.49 2.80
CA VAL A 414 12.59 -8.35 3.83
C VAL A 414 13.74 -9.16 3.23
N VAL A 415 13.55 -9.74 2.04
CA VAL A 415 14.58 -10.52 1.34
C VAL A 415 15.79 -9.64 1.00
N ALA A 416 15.58 -8.44 0.45
CA ALA A 416 16.66 -7.53 0.10
C ALA A 416 17.43 -7.06 1.34
N VAL A 417 16.71 -6.63 2.37
CA VAL A 417 17.31 -6.16 3.64
C VAL A 417 18.08 -7.29 4.33
N ALA A 418 17.50 -8.49 4.42
CA ALA A 418 18.17 -9.65 5.02
C ALA A 418 19.45 -10.04 4.25
N GLY A 419 19.38 -10.05 2.92
CA GLY A 419 20.52 -10.33 2.05
C GLY A 419 21.67 -9.33 2.25
N MET A 420 21.36 -8.03 2.26
CA MET A 420 22.36 -6.97 2.52
C MET A 420 22.93 -7.04 3.95
N ALA A 421 22.08 -7.38 4.94
CA ALA A 421 22.49 -7.56 6.33
C ALA A 421 23.22 -8.90 6.57
N LYS A 422 23.29 -9.80 5.59
CA LYS A 422 23.85 -11.16 5.69
C LYS A 422 23.22 -11.99 6.82
N ILE A 423 21.90 -11.88 6.98
CA ILE A 423 21.11 -12.63 7.95
C ILE A 423 19.95 -13.36 7.26
N SER A 424 19.28 -14.25 7.98
CA SER A 424 18.09 -14.94 7.45
C SER A 424 16.90 -13.97 7.33
N PRO A 425 16.07 -14.04 6.27
CA PRO A 425 14.79 -13.33 6.20
C PRO A 425 13.89 -13.58 7.42
N PHE A 426 13.93 -14.79 7.97
CA PHE A 426 13.17 -15.14 9.18
C PHE A 426 13.66 -14.39 10.42
N GLU A 427 14.93 -14.01 10.47
CA GLU A 427 15.47 -13.22 11.57
C GLU A 427 14.92 -11.78 11.52
N VAL A 428 14.85 -11.19 10.33
CA VAL A 428 14.21 -9.88 10.12
C VAL A 428 12.73 -9.95 10.52
N VAL A 429 12.00 -10.98 10.07
CA VAL A 429 10.58 -11.19 10.43
C VAL A 429 10.39 -11.34 11.94
N LYS A 430 11.23 -12.13 12.61
CA LYS A 430 11.20 -12.27 14.07
C LYS A 430 11.37 -10.92 14.76
N ARG A 431 12.27 -10.08 14.26
CA ARG A 431 12.55 -8.75 14.81
C ARG A 431 11.47 -7.72 14.46
N THR A 432 10.76 -7.83 13.34
CA THR A 432 9.66 -6.92 12.98
C THR A 432 8.30 -7.37 13.53
N SER A 433 8.14 -8.64 13.90
CA SER A 433 6.87 -9.25 14.34
C SER A 433 6.11 -8.48 15.43
N VAL A 434 6.74 -8.25 16.59
CA VAL A 434 6.09 -7.56 17.72
C VAL A 434 5.78 -6.10 17.40
N PRO A 435 6.71 -5.29 16.84
CA PRO A 435 6.37 -3.96 16.37
C PRO A 435 5.18 -3.94 15.41
N VAL A 436 5.15 -4.83 14.42
CA VAL A 436 4.05 -4.90 13.45
C VAL A 436 2.72 -5.26 14.09
N LEU A 437 2.68 -6.21 15.03
CA LEU A 437 1.47 -6.56 15.76
C LEU A 437 0.96 -5.39 16.62
N VAL A 438 1.87 -4.67 17.29
CA VAL A 438 1.52 -3.46 18.05
C VAL A 438 0.96 -2.39 17.12
N GLY A 439 1.61 -2.15 15.97
CA GLY A 439 1.14 -1.21 14.95
C GLY A 439 -0.27 -1.56 14.47
N LEU A 440 -0.54 -2.84 14.18
CA LEU A 440 -1.87 -3.31 13.76
C LEU A 440 -2.94 -3.04 14.82
N LEU A 441 -2.66 -3.39 16.08
CA LEU A 441 -3.59 -3.17 17.18
C LEU A 441 -3.91 -1.68 17.34
N VAL A 442 -2.91 -0.80 17.26
CA VAL A 442 -3.13 0.64 17.34
C VAL A 442 -3.94 1.14 16.15
N VAL A 443 -3.69 0.65 14.93
CA VAL A 443 -4.52 1.00 13.78
C VAL A 443 -5.98 0.62 14.00
N ILE A 444 -6.25 -0.60 14.48
CA ILE A 444 -7.61 -1.08 14.76
C ILE A 444 -8.30 -0.20 15.81
N ILE A 445 -7.63 0.03 16.94
CA ILE A 445 -8.18 0.81 18.06
C ILE A 445 -8.37 2.28 17.66
N ALA A 446 -7.41 2.88 16.97
CA ALA A 446 -7.52 4.26 16.53
C ALA A 446 -8.59 4.44 15.46
N THR A 447 -8.79 3.44 14.57
CA THR A 447 -9.91 3.46 13.62
C THR A 447 -11.24 3.41 14.36
N GLU A 448 -11.38 2.53 15.36
CA GLU A 448 -12.59 2.42 16.19
C GLU A 448 -12.96 3.74 16.88
N ILE A 449 -11.95 4.50 17.34
CA ILE A 449 -12.16 5.75 18.06
C ILE A 449 -12.42 6.93 17.11
N LEU A 450 -11.69 7.02 16.00
CA LEU A 450 -11.65 8.22 15.15
C LEU A 450 -12.58 8.15 13.95
N VAL A 451 -13.00 6.95 13.54
CA VAL A 451 -13.82 6.75 12.33
C VAL A 451 -15.19 6.22 12.75
N PRO A 452 -16.28 6.95 12.48
CA PRO A 452 -17.63 6.46 12.79
C PRO A 452 -17.89 5.12 12.09
N GLY A 453 -18.30 4.10 12.85
CA GLY A 453 -18.58 2.76 12.33
C GLY A 453 -19.85 2.67 11.46
N THR A 454 -20.75 3.65 11.55
CA THR A 454 -21.95 3.77 10.72
C THR A 454 -21.91 5.07 9.93
N THR A 455 -22.51 5.06 8.74
CA THR A 455 -22.78 6.30 8.01
C THR A 455 -23.82 7.11 8.78
N VAL A 456 -23.51 8.37 9.14
CA VAL A 456 -24.56 9.32 9.56
C VAL A 456 -25.48 9.51 8.36
N GLN A 457 -26.73 9.05 8.47
CA GLN A 457 -27.75 9.25 7.44
C GLN A 457 -28.08 10.73 7.27
#